data_AF-A0A259LGF6-F1
#
_entry.id   AF-A0A259LGF6-F1
#
_cell.length_a   1.000
_cell.length_b   1.000
_cell.length_c   1.000
_cell.angle_alpha   90.00
_cell.angle_beta   90.00
_cell.angle_gamma   90.00
#
_symmetry.space_group_name_H-M   'P 1'
#
loop_
_entity.id
_entity.type
_entity.pdbx_description
1 polymer ?
#
loop_
_entity_poly.entity_id
_entity_poly.type
_entity_poly.pdbx_seq_one_letter_code
_entity_poly.pdbx_strand_id
1 'polypeptide(L)'
;MSTVASRTFKSTPERDASRTWTAIVDLLTQGKTSDARTELLAVAGVAASVIADQAPKDAAITVTCDGPRTRIYCLYDDDAVEGTDANEEALGFDPLKGDWRVSLPCLADDLAWVQGVLKKHSTRITARDLSEAVSSAGEAATTKSQALVFDPKGFLGS
;
A
#
# COMPACT_ATOMS: atom_id res chain seq x y z
N MET A 1 -14.30 0.96 -14.35
CA MET A 1 -13.64 1.71 -13.26
C MET A 1 -13.58 0.80 -12.05
N SER A 2 -12.38 0.45 -11.56
CA SER A 2 -12.25 -0.24 -10.28
C SER A 2 -12.52 0.76 -9.15
N THR A 3 -13.30 0.37 -8.14
CA THR A 3 -13.57 1.22 -6.98
C THR A 3 -12.32 1.28 -6.11
N VAL A 4 -11.96 2.47 -5.63
CA VAL A 4 -10.80 2.68 -4.75
C VAL A 4 -11.27 3.42 -3.51
N ALA A 5 -10.95 2.88 -2.33
CA ALA A 5 -11.14 3.53 -1.05
C ALA A 5 -9.78 3.96 -0.47
N SER A 6 -9.75 5.08 0.26
CA SER A 6 -8.56 5.54 0.98
C SER A 6 -8.83 5.68 2.48
N ARG A 7 -7.81 5.41 3.28
CA ARG A 7 -7.77 5.65 4.72
C ARG A 7 -6.43 6.29 5.09
N THR A 8 -6.44 7.07 6.15
CA THR A 8 -5.27 7.83 6.61
C THR A 8 -5.21 7.70 8.13
N PHE A 9 -4.18 7.03 8.63
CA PHE A 9 -4.01 6.72 10.04
C PHE A 9 -3.07 7.70 10.73
N LYS A 10 -3.41 8.11 11.95
CA LYS A 10 -2.48 8.84 12.82
C LYS A 10 -1.39 7.89 13.30
N SER A 11 -0.14 8.15 12.93
CA SER A 11 1.04 7.38 13.35
C SER A 11 1.83 8.17 14.41
N THR A 12 3.16 8.12 14.38
CA THR A 12 4.04 8.79 15.35
C THR A 12 3.82 10.30 15.35
N PRO A 13 3.69 10.98 16.52
CA PRO A 13 3.84 10.46 17.88
C PRO A 13 2.55 9.93 18.53
N GLU A 14 1.37 10.17 17.96
CA GLU A 14 0.08 9.73 18.51
C GLU A 14 0.03 8.21 18.74
N ARG A 15 0.60 7.43 17.81
CA ARG A 15 0.82 5.99 17.94
C ARG A 15 2.24 5.65 17.54
N ASP A 16 2.87 4.74 18.28
CA ASP A 16 4.08 4.10 17.77
C ASP A 16 3.77 3.26 16.52
N ALA A 17 4.79 2.99 15.70
CA ALA A 17 4.63 2.30 14.43
C ALA A 17 4.01 0.90 14.56
N SER A 18 4.23 0.20 15.68
CA SER A 18 3.65 -1.13 15.92
C SER A 18 2.14 -1.06 16.20
N ARG A 19 1.71 -0.05 16.96
CA ARG A 19 0.30 0.25 17.22
C ARG A 19 -0.40 0.74 15.95
N THR A 20 0.28 1.54 15.13
CA THR A 20 -0.23 1.95 13.81
C THR A 20 -0.48 0.74 12.92
N TRP A 21 0.49 -0.18 12.82
CA TRP A 21 0.29 -1.42 12.05
C TRP A 21 -0.87 -2.26 12.60
N THR A 22 -0.97 -2.40 13.92
CA THR A 22 -2.06 -3.17 14.55
C THR A 22 -3.43 -2.57 14.22
N ALA A 23 -3.56 -1.23 14.25
CA ALA A 23 -4.80 -0.55 13.87
C ALA A 23 -5.15 -0.77 12.38
N ILE A 24 -4.14 -0.77 11.50
CA ILE A 24 -4.33 -1.11 10.08
C ILE A 24 -4.80 -2.56 9.91
N VAL A 25 -4.21 -3.50 10.64
CA VAL A 25 -4.64 -4.91 10.62
C VAL A 25 -6.08 -5.05 11.10
N ASP A 26 -6.46 -4.35 12.17
CA ASP A 26 -7.83 -4.40 12.70
C ASP A 26 -8.84 -3.79 11.71
N LEU A 27 -8.49 -2.72 10.98
CA LEU A 27 -9.30 -2.20 9.87
C LEU A 27 -9.47 -3.25 8.76
N LEU A 28 -8.37 -3.84 8.29
CA LEU A 28 -8.38 -4.77 7.16
C LEU A 28 -9.10 -6.08 7.49
N THR A 29 -9.01 -6.52 8.74
CA THR A 29 -9.63 -7.77 9.20
C THR A 29 -11.01 -7.53 9.81
N GLN A 30 -11.44 -6.27 9.91
CA GLN A 30 -12.67 -5.85 10.60
C GLN A 30 -12.72 -6.39 12.05
N GLY A 31 -11.57 -6.46 12.72
CA GLY A 31 -11.40 -7.04 14.05
C GLY A 31 -11.61 -8.55 14.15
N LYS A 32 -11.81 -9.26 13.03
CA LYS A 32 -12.07 -10.70 13.02
C LYS A 32 -10.79 -11.49 13.18
N THR A 33 -10.79 -12.49 14.06
CA THR A 33 -9.74 -13.50 14.10
C THR A 33 -9.83 -14.38 12.86
N SER A 34 -8.82 -14.33 11.99
CA SER A 34 -8.75 -15.07 10.74
C SER A 34 -7.30 -15.42 10.38
N ASP A 35 -7.11 -16.34 9.44
CA ASP A 35 -5.77 -16.67 8.94
C ASP A 35 -5.07 -15.45 8.33
N ALA A 36 -5.83 -14.59 7.63
CA ALA A 36 -5.33 -13.34 7.10
C ALA A 36 -4.85 -12.39 8.20
N ARG A 37 -5.56 -12.32 9.35
CA ARG A 37 -5.12 -11.55 10.51
C ARG A 37 -3.80 -12.10 11.06
N THR A 38 -3.69 -13.42 11.20
CA THR A 38 -2.46 -14.07 11.67
C THR A 38 -1.29 -13.78 10.73
N GLU A 39 -1.50 -13.84 9.42
CA GLU A 39 -0.49 -13.55 8.39
C GLU A 39 -0.03 -12.09 8.43
N LEU A 40 -0.96 -11.14 8.57
CA LEU A 40 -0.64 -9.71 8.71
C LEU A 40 0.11 -9.39 10.01
N LEU A 41 -0.24 -10.06 11.12
CA LEU A 41 0.47 -9.90 12.39
C LEU A 41 1.86 -10.56 12.37
N ALA A 42 2.07 -11.62 11.59
CA ALA A 42 3.37 -12.28 11.46
C ALA A 42 4.45 -11.35 10.85
N VAL A 43 4.06 -10.37 10.03
CA VAL A 43 4.97 -9.39 9.44
C VAL A 43 5.03 -8.06 10.21
N ALA A 44 4.46 -7.99 11.42
CA ALA A 44 4.33 -6.74 12.18
C ALA A 44 5.65 -6.02 12.42
N GLY A 45 6.75 -6.74 12.67
CA GLY A 45 8.06 -6.12 12.85
C GLY A 45 8.56 -5.37 11.60
N VAL A 46 8.39 -5.98 10.43
CA VAL A 46 8.81 -5.38 9.15
C VAL A 46 7.89 -4.22 8.76
N ALA A 47 6.57 -4.40 8.93
CA ALA A 47 5.61 -3.35 8.64
C ALA A 47 5.77 -2.14 9.58
N ALA A 48 6.08 -2.37 10.86
CA ALA A 48 6.39 -1.30 11.81
C ALA A 48 7.69 -0.57 11.43
N SER A 49 8.73 -1.26 10.95
CA SER A 49 9.94 -0.60 10.43
C SER A 49 9.59 0.35 9.28
N VAL A 50 8.86 -0.16 8.28
CA VAL A 50 8.40 0.64 7.13
C VAL A 50 7.59 1.87 7.57
N ILE A 51 6.70 1.72 8.56
CA ILE A 51 5.92 2.84 9.10
C ILE A 51 6.81 3.83 9.85
N ALA A 52 7.81 3.36 10.60
CA ALA A 52 8.75 4.21 11.33
C ALA A 52 9.62 5.05 10.40
N ASP A 53 9.97 4.50 9.22
CA ASP A 53 10.70 5.22 8.16
C ASP A 53 9.83 6.24 7.40
N GLN A 54 8.58 6.43 7.83
CA GLN A 54 7.58 7.29 7.21
C GLN A 54 7.26 6.95 5.73
N ALA A 55 7.60 5.74 5.27
CA ALA A 55 7.35 5.32 3.88
C ALA A 55 5.86 5.45 3.47
N PRO A 56 4.88 5.16 4.36
CA PRO A 56 3.45 5.32 4.08
C PRO A 56 2.91 6.77 4.11
N LYS A 57 3.77 7.79 4.21
CA LYS A 57 3.34 9.21 4.20
C LYS A 57 2.78 9.59 2.84
N ASP A 58 3.61 9.45 1.80
CA ASP A 58 3.29 9.87 0.43
C ASP A 58 2.97 8.68 -0.50
N ALA A 59 3.42 7.47 -0.14
CA ALA A 59 3.15 6.26 -0.90
C ALA A 59 2.23 5.33 -0.09
N ALA A 60 1.06 4.97 -0.60
CA ALA A 60 0.11 4.18 0.18
C ALA A 60 0.57 2.72 0.41
N ILE A 61 0.31 2.18 1.60
CA ILE A 61 0.09 0.75 1.76
C ILE A 61 -1.15 0.39 0.93
N THR A 62 -1.00 -0.52 -0.02
CA THR A 62 -2.07 -0.84 -0.97
C THR A 62 -2.55 -2.26 -0.79
N VAL A 63 -3.87 -2.42 -0.66
CA VAL A 63 -4.53 -3.72 -0.56
C VAL A 63 -5.39 -3.94 -1.78
N THR A 64 -5.19 -5.09 -2.43
CA THR A 64 -6.03 -5.57 -3.54
C THR A 64 -6.76 -6.82 -3.09
N CYS A 65 -8.01 -6.98 -3.53
CA CYS A 65 -8.86 -8.10 -3.21
C CYS A 65 -9.88 -8.33 -4.33
N ASP A 66 -10.77 -9.31 -4.19
CA ASP A 66 -11.93 -9.52 -5.06
C ASP A 66 -13.02 -8.46 -4.79
N GLY A 67 -12.67 -7.19 -5.00
CA GLY A 67 -13.45 -6.04 -4.59
C GLY A 67 -12.69 -4.72 -4.78
N PRO A 68 -13.11 -3.65 -4.07
CA PRO A 68 -12.43 -2.36 -4.13
C PRO A 68 -10.98 -2.45 -3.65
N ARG A 69 -10.09 -1.67 -4.29
CA ARG A 69 -8.72 -1.47 -3.81
C ARG A 69 -8.74 -0.52 -2.61
N THR A 70 -7.96 -0.84 -1.57
CA THR A 70 -7.79 0.05 -0.41
C THR A 70 -6.40 0.67 -0.43
N ARG A 71 -6.30 1.99 -0.27
CA ARG A 71 -5.04 2.73 -0.07
C ARG A 71 -5.00 3.22 1.37
N ILE A 72 -3.89 3.00 2.06
CA ILE A 72 -3.72 3.37 3.45
C ILE A 72 -2.46 4.23 3.56
N TYR A 73 -2.64 5.46 4.03
CA TYR A 73 -1.58 6.41 4.33
C TYR A 73 -1.41 6.57 5.84
N CYS A 74 -0.28 7.15 6.24
CA CYS A 74 0.00 7.51 7.63
C CYS A 74 0.33 9.00 7.74
N LEU A 75 -0.25 9.65 8.75
CA LEU A 75 0.14 10.98 9.21
C LEU A 75 1.24 10.85 10.26
N TYR A 76 2.11 11.84 10.30
CA TYR A 76 3.27 11.88 11.20
C TYR A 76 3.40 13.26 11.84
N ASP A 77 4.16 13.34 12.93
CA ASP A 77 4.54 14.58 13.59
C ASP A 77 3.31 15.43 13.96
N ASP A 78 3.30 16.71 13.61
CA ASP A 78 2.18 17.61 13.92
C ASP A 78 0.88 17.16 13.26
N ASP A 79 0.92 16.64 12.03
CA ASP A 79 -0.27 16.14 11.32
C ASP A 79 -0.92 14.96 12.07
N ALA A 80 -0.11 14.11 12.70
CA ALA A 80 -0.61 13.01 13.52
C ALA A 80 -1.24 13.50 14.83
N VAL A 81 -0.74 14.60 15.40
CA VAL A 81 -1.30 15.20 16.63
C VAL A 81 -2.59 15.95 16.33
N GLU A 82 -2.61 16.76 15.28
CA GLU A 82 -3.80 17.52 14.86
C GLU A 82 -4.91 16.60 14.34
N GLY A 83 -4.56 15.62 13.52
CA GLY A 83 -5.49 14.62 12.99
C GLY A 83 -6.53 15.17 12.01
N THR A 84 -6.36 16.38 11.49
CA THR A 84 -7.29 17.05 10.57
C THR A 84 -7.56 16.20 9.32
N ASP A 85 -6.55 15.53 8.79
CA ASP A 85 -6.63 14.69 7.60
C ASP A 85 -6.82 13.18 7.91
N ALA A 86 -7.05 12.84 9.18
CA ALA A 86 -7.22 11.45 9.58
C ALA A 86 -8.56 10.89 9.09
N ASN A 87 -8.53 9.69 8.52
CA ASN A 87 -9.71 8.93 8.13
C ASN A 87 -9.47 7.45 8.45
N GLU A 88 -9.92 7.03 9.63
CA GLU A 88 -9.78 5.66 10.15
C GLU A 88 -11.13 4.93 10.22
N GLU A 89 -12.15 5.44 9.51
CA GLU A 89 -13.49 4.84 9.53
C GLU A 89 -13.49 3.40 9.00
N ALA A 90 -14.43 2.57 9.47
CA ALA A 90 -14.56 1.21 8.95
C ALA A 90 -14.79 1.19 7.43
N LEU A 91 -14.36 0.12 6.77
CA LEU A 91 -14.61 -0.11 5.35
C LEU A 91 -15.97 -0.79 5.16
N GLY A 92 -16.80 -0.27 4.26
CA GLY A 92 -18.12 -0.82 3.94
C GLY A 92 -18.10 -2.13 3.12
N PHE A 93 -16.93 -2.75 2.97
CA PHE A 93 -16.70 -3.99 2.24
C PHE A 93 -15.60 -4.81 2.94
N ASP A 94 -15.46 -6.08 2.59
CA ASP A 94 -14.36 -6.93 3.06
C ASP A 94 -13.10 -6.68 2.20
N PRO A 95 -12.05 -6.04 2.75
CA PRO A 95 -10.87 -5.65 1.98
C PRO A 95 -9.87 -6.79 1.78
N LEU A 96 -10.13 -7.98 2.33
CA LEU A 96 -9.29 -9.17 2.20
C LEU A 96 -10.05 -10.35 1.56
N LYS A 97 -11.12 -10.06 0.82
CA LYS A 97 -11.89 -11.08 0.11
C LYS A 97 -11.09 -11.70 -1.03
N GLY A 98 -11.11 -13.03 -1.15
CA GLY A 98 -10.58 -13.75 -2.32
C GLY A 98 -9.05 -13.76 -2.41
N ASP A 99 -8.48 -13.53 -3.60
CA ASP A 99 -7.01 -13.50 -3.80
C ASP A 99 -6.40 -12.16 -3.33
N TRP A 100 -6.55 -11.89 -2.03
CA TRP A 100 -6.06 -10.64 -1.47
C TRP A 100 -4.53 -10.57 -1.46
N ARG A 101 -4.02 -9.34 -1.58
CA ARG A 101 -2.59 -9.01 -1.51
C ARG A 101 -2.39 -7.66 -0.84
N VAL A 102 -1.27 -7.51 -0.17
CA VAL A 102 -0.85 -6.25 0.47
C VAL A 102 0.51 -5.86 -0.07
N SER A 103 0.63 -4.63 -0.54
CA SER A 103 1.88 -4.05 -1.02
C SER A 103 2.30 -2.90 -0.09
N LEU A 104 3.40 -3.10 0.63
CA LEU A 104 4.02 -2.11 1.48
C LEU A 104 4.94 -1.19 0.64
N PRO A 105 4.80 0.14 0.76
CA PRO A 105 5.79 1.09 0.24
C PRO A 105 7.09 0.92 1.05
N CYS A 106 8.25 0.99 0.42
CA CYS A 106 9.53 0.82 1.09
C CYS A 106 10.59 1.69 0.42
N LEU A 107 11.53 2.19 1.22
CA LEU A 107 12.70 2.91 0.73
C LEU A 107 13.58 1.96 -0.10
N ALA A 108 14.17 2.47 -1.18
CA ALA A 108 14.98 1.66 -2.09
C ALA A 108 16.12 0.90 -1.38
N ASP A 109 16.76 1.54 -0.40
CA ASP A 109 17.89 0.99 0.35
C ASP A 109 17.49 -0.21 1.22
N ASP A 110 16.25 -0.24 1.71
CA ASP A 110 15.73 -1.30 2.58
C ASP A 110 14.98 -2.39 1.81
N LEU A 111 14.65 -2.15 0.54
CA LEU A 111 13.77 -3.00 -0.26
C LEU A 111 14.22 -4.46 -0.30
N ALA A 112 15.51 -4.70 -0.53
CA ALA A 112 16.07 -6.05 -0.64
C ALA A 112 15.92 -6.84 0.67
N TRP A 113 16.18 -6.18 1.80
CA TRP A 113 16.02 -6.78 3.13
C TRP A 113 14.55 -7.04 3.43
N VAL A 114 13.70 -6.02 3.28
CA VAL A 114 12.26 -6.09 3.56
C VAL A 114 11.60 -7.20 2.75
N GLN A 115 11.84 -7.26 1.44
CA GLN A 115 11.32 -8.34 0.59
C GLN A 115 11.84 -9.71 1.02
N GLY A 116 13.11 -9.80 1.45
CA GLY A 116 13.71 -11.04 1.93
C GLY A 116 13.05 -11.58 3.20
N VAL A 117 12.61 -10.70 4.12
CA VAL A 117 11.85 -11.11 5.32
C VAL A 117 10.43 -11.47 4.98
N LEU A 118 9.72 -10.60 4.24
CA LEU A 118 8.31 -10.81 3.92
C LEU A 118 8.06 -12.17 3.25
N LYS A 119 8.94 -12.57 2.32
CA LYS A 119 8.89 -13.88 1.64
C LYS A 119 8.95 -15.09 2.57
N LYS A 120 9.50 -14.95 3.78
CA LYS A 120 9.55 -16.02 4.80
C LYS A 120 8.21 -16.20 5.51
N HIS A 121 7.38 -15.16 5.54
CA HIS A 121 6.11 -15.14 6.27
C HIS A 121 4.89 -15.23 5.35
N SER A 122 4.97 -14.69 4.14
CA SER A 122 3.83 -14.53 3.25
C SER A 122 4.24 -14.50 1.77
N THR A 123 3.37 -15.02 0.91
CA THR A 123 3.44 -14.82 -0.55
C THR A 123 2.48 -13.72 -1.06
N ARG A 124 1.60 -13.23 -0.17
CA ARG A 124 0.57 -12.22 -0.44
C ARG A 124 1.00 -10.81 -0.03
N ILE A 125 1.87 -10.70 0.97
CA ILE A 125 2.39 -9.45 1.49
C ILE A 125 3.76 -9.21 0.85
N THR A 126 3.87 -8.14 0.06
CA THR A 126 5.09 -7.76 -0.66
C THR A 126 5.48 -6.34 -0.32
N ALA A 127 6.72 -5.96 -0.65
CA ALA A 127 7.19 -4.59 -0.61
C ALA A 127 7.61 -4.12 -2.00
N ARG A 128 7.43 -2.83 -2.27
CA ARG A 128 7.81 -2.16 -3.51
C ARG A 128 8.50 -0.84 -3.21
N ASP A 129 9.22 -0.32 -4.19
CA ASP A 129 9.78 1.03 -4.10
C ASP A 129 8.67 2.09 -4.00
N LEU A 130 8.94 3.20 -3.31
CA LEU A 130 8.01 4.32 -3.17
C LEU A 130 7.48 4.86 -4.50
N SER A 131 8.33 4.89 -5.53
CA SER A 131 8.01 5.40 -6.86
C SER A 131 7.29 4.39 -7.75
N GLU A 132 7.27 3.11 -7.35
CA GLU A 132 6.70 2.04 -8.16
C GLU A 132 5.18 1.95 -7.99
N ALA A 133 4.47 1.88 -9.12
CA ALA A 133 3.03 1.67 -9.13
C ALA A 133 2.66 0.24 -8.71
N VAL A 134 1.58 0.08 -7.96
CA VAL A 134 1.06 -1.25 -7.61
C VAL A 134 0.38 -1.86 -8.82
N SER A 135 1.00 -2.89 -9.39
CA SER A 135 0.41 -3.70 -10.45
C SER A 135 -0.94 -4.27 -10.01
N SER A 136 -2.01 -3.88 -10.68
CA SER A 136 -3.34 -4.48 -10.50
C SER A 136 -3.31 -5.91 -11.04
N ALA A 137 -3.69 -6.91 -10.25
CA ALA A 137 -4.08 -8.21 -10.80
C ALA A 137 -5.33 -7.98 -11.68
N GLY A 138 -5.11 -7.80 -12.99
CA GLY A 138 -6.14 -7.41 -13.97
C GLY A 138 -5.69 -6.36 -14.98
N GLU A 139 -4.57 -5.67 -14.76
CA GLU A 139 -3.91 -4.85 -15.79
C GLU A 139 -2.66 -5.60 -16.23
N ALA A 140 -2.81 -6.43 -17.26
CA ALA A 140 -1.66 -6.78 -18.08
C ALA A 140 -0.98 -5.46 -18.45
N ALA A 141 0.29 -5.32 -18.04
CA ALA A 141 1.14 -4.20 -18.38
C ALA A 141 1.19 -4.07 -19.90
N THR A 142 0.26 -3.32 -20.47
CA THR A 142 0.37 -2.78 -21.81
C THR A 142 1.22 -1.55 -21.62
N THR A 143 2.53 -1.77 -21.59
CA THR A 143 3.51 -0.74 -21.89
C THR A 143 3.13 -0.18 -23.25
N LYS A 144 2.31 0.87 -23.28
CA LYS A 144 2.10 1.67 -24.49
C LYS A 144 3.37 2.48 -24.68
N SER A 145 4.43 1.82 -25.15
CA SER A 145 5.48 2.48 -25.91
C SER A 145 4.80 3.01 -27.17
N GLN A 146 4.23 4.21 -27.09
CA GLN A 146 3.92 4.96 -28.30
C GLN A 146 5.28 5.30 -28.91
N ALA A 147 5.70 4.50 -29.88
CA ALA A 147 6.76 4.90 -30.78
C ALA A 147 6.26 6.16 -31.49
N LEU A 148 6.75 7.32 -31.05
CA LEU A 148 6.60 8.58 -31.78
C LEU A 148 7.38 8.43 -33.08
N VAL A 149 6.72 7.92 -34.11
CA VAL A 149 7.26 7.91 -35.46
C VAL A 149 7.21 9.35 -35.95
N PHE A 150 8.37 10.00 -35.97
CA PHE A 150 8.55 11.28 -36.62
C PHE A 150 8.34 11.09 -38.12
N ASP A 151 7.32 11.74 -38.69
CA ASP A 151 7.07 11.78 -40.13
C ASP A 151 7.67 13.08 -40.72
N PRO A 152 8.88 13.03 -41.30
CA PRO A 152 9.51 14.21 -41.87
C PRO A 152 8.81 14.71 -43.14
N LYS A 153 7.96 13.90 -43.81
CA LYS A 153 7.27 14.32 -45.04
C LYS A 153 6.04 15.20 -44.74
N GLY A 154 5.39 15.00 -43.60
CA GLY A 154 4.32 15.88 -43.13
C GLY A 154 4.81 17.26 -42.64
N PHE A 155 6.10 17.38 -42.28
CA PHE A 155 6.66 18.61 -41.72
C PHE A 155 7.25 19.58 -42.77
N LEU A 156 7.72 19.08 -43.92
CA LEU A 156 8.41 19.89 -44.94
C LEU A 156 7.70 19.97 -46.29
N GLY A 157 6.44 19.51 -46.38
CA GLY A 157 5.65 19.54 -47.62
C GLY A 157 4.69 20.73 -47.71
N SER A 158 5.12 21.82 -48.33
CA SER A 158 4.28 22.79 -49.05
C SER A 158 4.94 23.11 -50.38
#